data_AF-Q8EMN1-F1
#
_entry.id   AF-Q8EMN1-F1
#
_cell.length_a   1.000
_cell.length_b   1.000
_cell.length_c   1.000
_cell.angle_alpha   90.00
_cell.angle_beta   90.00
_cell.angle_gamma   90.00
#
_symmetry.space_group_name_H-M   'P 1'
#
loop_
_entity.id
_entity.type
_entity.pdbx_description
1 polymer ?
#
loop_
_entity_poly.entity_id
_entity_poly.type
_entity_poly.pdbx_seq_one_letter_code
_entity_poly.pdbx_strand_id
1 'polypeptide(L)'
;MDNKKNFSIKTGFKCFLMTNILLAIFTAIFFINKSGWQVDGSTSVKMFVVFAQPFVILLSIIACFKPYKKIKKIEFEKEQPKEWIALLIAIILLSLFSLIFLGVNIPFPSTLIFGMLSMNFMVALYSIIFHSFAIRIYEANFYRGNKSLLDNVFKYLSLYLMGVNYFVQKQLQKLPLLINKLVAIIFVLFLVWQMFIVVNIFDQ
;
A
#
# COMPACT_ATOMS: atom_id res chain seq x y z
N MET A 1 -1.66 39.67 0.53
CA MET A 1 -1.31 38.41 -0.16
C MET A 1 -0.67 37.48 0.85
N ASP A 2 -1.45 36.55 1.39
CA ASP A 2 -0.99 35.67 2.46
C ASP A 2 -0.05 34.60 1.90
N ASN A 3 1.21 34.65 2.31
CA ASN A 3 2.28 33.74 1.91
C ASN A 3 2.07 32.36 2.57
N LYS A 4 1.02 31.64 2.14
CA LYS A 4 0.74 30.27 2.59
C LYS A 4 1.85 29.37 2.06
N LYS A 5 2.86 29.08 2.90
CA LYS A 5 3.93 28.11 2.62
C LYS A 5 3.36 26.88 1.89
N ASN A 6 3.73 26.71 0.62
CA ASN A 6 3.28 25.63 -0.27
C ASN A 6 3.96 24.29 0.01
N PHE A 7 4.89 24.27 0.97
CA PHE A 7 5.78 23.16 1.27
C PHE A 7 5.81 22.88 2.78
N SER A 8 5.82 21.59 3.15
CA SER A 8 5.82 21.10 4.54
C SER A 8 6.69 19.87 4.70
N ILE A 9 7.91 20.07 5.23
CA ILE A 9 8.87 18.99 5.54
C ILE A 9 8.25 17.97 6.50
N LYS A 10 7.48 18.44 7.49
CA LYS A 10 6.80 17.58 8.46
C LYS A 10 5.88 16.56 7.78
N THR A 11 5.23 16.94 6.69
CA THR A 11 4.35 16.04 5.92
C THR A 11 5.14 14.99 5.16
N GLY A 12 6.26 15.37 4.53
CA GLY A 12 7.17 14.43 3.89
C GLY A 12 7.79 13.45 4.87
N PHE A 13 8.27 13.92 6.02
CA PHE A 13 8.83 13.05 7.06
C PHE A 13 7.79 12.07 7.63
N LYS A 14 6.54 12.51 7.84
CA LYS A 14 5.45 11.61 8.25
C LYS A 14 5.19 10.52 7.18
N CYS A 15 5.21 10.89 5.90
CA CYS A 15 5.10 9.94 4.79
C CYS A 15 6.25 8.92 4.83
N PHE A 16 7.50 9.40 4.93
CA PHE A 16 8.69 8.57 5.02
C PHE A 16 8.61 7.54 6.14
N LEU A 17 8.25 7.97 7.35
CA LEU A 17 8.10 7.08 8.51
C LEU A 17 7.00 6.05 8.30
N MET A 18 5.82 6.49 7.84
CA MET A 18 4.68 5.59 7.65
C MET A 18 4.99 4.48 6.63
N THR A 19 5.67 4.81 5.53
CA THR A 19 6.04 3.81 4.52
C THR A 19 7.16 2.89 5.01
N ASN A 20 8.14 3.40 5.77
CA ASN A 20 9.18 2.54 6.37
C ASN A 20 8.63 1.61 7.46
N ILE A 21 7.62 2.03 8.23
CA ILE A 21 6.91 1.14 9.17
C ILE A 21 6.26 -0.02 8.41
N LEU A 22 5.61 0.26 7.27
CA LEU A 22 5.03 -0.80 6.43
C LEU A 22 6.10 -1.76 5.90
N LEU A 23 7.23 -1.24 5.42
CA LEU A 23 8.36 -2.07 4.97
C LEU A 23 8.94 -2.92 6.11
N ALA A 24 9.02 -2.38 7.32
CA ALA A 24 9.47 -3.11 8.50
C ALA A 24 8.50 -4.26 8.85
N ILE A 25 7.18 -4.02 8.75
CA ILE A 25 6.16 -5.06 8.93
C ILE A 25 6.32 -6.16 7.88
N PHE A 26 6.49 -5.81 6.61
CA PHE A 26 6.74 -6.80 5.54
C PHE A 26 7.99 -7.61 5.80
N THR A 27 9.08 -6.95 6.19
CA THR A 27 10.34 -7.60 6.54
C THR A 27 10.16 -8.57 7.70
N ALA A 28 9.47 -8.16 8.77
CA ALA A 28 9.17 -9.03 9.92
C ALA A 28 8.37 -10.27 9.50
N ILE A 29 7.38 -10.12 8.63
CA ILE A 29 6.59 -11.23 8.10
C ILE A 29 7.44 -12.18 7.25
N PHE A 30 8.39 -11.71 6.45
CA PHE A 30 9.33 -12.60 5.76
C PHE A 30 10.18 -13.40 6.74
N PHE A 31 10.63 -12.78 7.84
CA PHE A 31 11.44 -13.44 8.86
C PHE A 31 10.71 -14.55 9.61
N ILE A 32 9.38 -14.53 9.68
CA ILE A 32 8.59 -15.66 10.20
C ILE A 32 8.86 -16.93 9.39
N ASN A 33 9.07 -16.79 8.07
CA ASN A 33 9.34 -17.89 7.15
C ASN A 33 10.83 -18.06 6.82
N LYS A 34 11.73 -17.60 7.70
CA LYS A 34 13.18 -17.65 7.47
C LYS A 34 13.69 -19.07 7.17
N SER A 35 13.10 -20.10 7.78
CA SER A 35 13.48 -21.50 7.53
C SER A 35 13.18 -21.98 6.11
N GLY A 36 12.25 -21.33 5.41
CA GLY A 36 11.89 -21.65 4.03
C GLY A 36 12.60 -20.79 2.98
N TRP A 37 13.52 -19.91 3.38
CA TRP A 37 14.29 -19.10 2.45
C TRP A 37 15.32 -19.95 1.70
N GLN A 38 15.51 -19.66 0.41
CA GLN A 38 16.62 -20.25 -0.34
C GLN A 38 17.96 -19.63 0.05
N VAL A 39 19.05 -20.18 -0.50
CA VAL A 39 20.44 -19.74 -0.26
C VAL A 39 20.58 -18.21 -0.37
N ASP A 40 19.95 -17.62 -1.38
CA ASP A 40 19.96 -16.17 -1.62
C ASP A 40 18.78 -15.40 -1.02
N GLY A 41 17.88 -16.06 -0.29
CA GLY A 41 16.67 -15.44 0.25
C GLY A 41 16.97 -14.26 1.19
N SER A 42 18.06 -14.31 1.96
CA SER A 42 18.51 -13.16 2.76
C SER A 42 18.90 -11.97 1.88
N THR A 43 19.54 -12.23 0.74
CA THR A 43 19.90 -11.20 -0.24
C THR A 43 18.64 -10.62 -0.88
N SER A 44 17.69 -11.47 -1.28
CA SER A 44 16.39 -11.05 -1.82
C SER A 44 15.61 -10.16 -0.84
N VAL A 45 15.55 -10.50 0.45
CA VAL A 45 14.92 -9.64 1.47
C VAL A 45 15.63 -8.28 1.61
N LYS A 46 16.97 -8.25 1.55
CA LYS A 46 17.71 -6.97 1.53
C LYS A 46 17.38 -6.16 0.27
N MET A 47 17.34 -6.81 -0.90
CA MET A 47 16.95 -6.16 -2.15
C MET A 47 15.53 -5.59 -2.05
N PHE A 48 14.56 -6.34 -1.50
CA PHE A 48 13.18 -5.89 -1.30
C PHE A 48 13.14 -4.51 -0.61
N VAL A 49 13.85 -4.39 0.52
CA VAL A 49 13.91 -3.16 1.31
C VAL A 49 14.69 -2.06 0.60
N VAL A 50 15.88 -2.36 0.06
CA VAL A 50 16.76 -1.37 -0.57
C VAL A 50 16.13 -0.78 -1.83
N PHE A 51 15.55 -1.61 -2.70
CA PHE A 51 14.87 -1.15 -3.92
C PHE A 51 13.57 -0.39 -3.63
N ALA A 52 12.97 -0.57 -2.45
CA ALA A 52 11.86 0.27 -2.01
C ALA A 52 12.29 1.71 -1.66
N GLN A 53 13.52 1.91 -1.16
CA GLN A 53 13.94 3.22 -0.63
C GLN A 53 13.87 4.36 -1.64
N PRO A 54 14.35 4.24 -2.91
CA PRO A 54 14.23 5.33 -3.88
C PRO A 54 12.79 5.79 -4.09
N PHE A 55 11.85 4.84 -4.16
CA PHE A 55 10.43 5.14 -4.33
C PHE A 55 9.83 5.77 -3.06
N VAL A 56 10.20 5.30 -1.87
CA VAL A 56 9.81 5.90 -0.59
C VAL A 56 10.29 7.35 -0.49
N ILE A 57 11.55 7.62 -0.87
CA ILE A 57 12.13 8.96 -0.88
C ILE A 57 11.36 9.85 -1.86
N LEU A 58 11.12 9.38 -3.09
CA LEU A 58 10.36 10.09 -4.11
C LEU A 58 8.96 10.49 -3.59
N LEU A 59 8.21 9.53 -3.03
CA LEU A 59 6.89 9.80 -2.46
C LEU A 59 6.96 10.81 -1.30
N SER A 60 7.98 10.72 -0.47
CA SER A 60 8.17 11.62 0.68
C SER A 60 8.45 13.06 0.22
N ILE A 61 9.23 13.24 -0.85
CA ILE A 61 9.45 14.54 -1.49
C ILE A 61 8.14 15.08 -2.06
N ILE A 62 7.38 14.27 -2.80
CA ILE A 62 6.07 14.66 -3.33
C ILE A 62 5.11 15.03 -2.19
N ALA A 63 5.18 14.30 -1.07
CA ALA A 63 4.33 14.54 0.09
C ALA A 63 4.56 15.90 0.75
N CYS A 64 5.75 16.49 0.63
CA CYS A 64 6.05 17.84 1.12
C CYS A 64 5.22 18.92 0.42
N PHE A 65 4.79 18.71 -0.82
CA PHE A 65 4.00 19.68 -1.56
C PHE A 65 2.53 19.65 -1.12
N LYS A 66 1.91 20.84 -1.05
CA LYS A 66 0.46 20.95 -0.89
C LYS A 66 -0.25 20.52 -2.17
N PRO A 67 -1.45 19.93 -2.06
CA PRO A 67 -2.19 19.50 -3.23
C PRO A 67 -2.62 20.68 -4.08
N TYR A 68 -2.48 20.54 -5.40
CA TYR A 68 -2.92 21.53 -6.39
C TYR A 68 -4.42 21.84 -6.27
N LYS A 69 -5.22 20.86 -5.83
CA LYS A 69 -6.65 21.03 -5.51
C LYS A 69 -6.89 20.80 -4.02
N LYS A 70 -7.83 21.55 -3.43
CA LYS A 70 -8.28 21.29 -2.04
C LYS A 70 -8.82 19.86 -1.95
N ILE A 71 -8.07 18.97 -1.32
CA ILE A 71 -8.55 17.64 -0.93
C ILE A 71 -9.57 17.85 0.19
N LYS A 72 -10.77 17.24 0.05
CA LYS A 72 -11.77 17.24 1.12
C LYS A 72 -11.15 16.62 2.36
N LYS A 73 -11.20 17.31 3.50
CA LYS A 73 -10.79 16.69 4.76
C LYS A 73 -11.77 15.56 5.04
N ILE A 74 -11.22 14.39 5.29
CA ILE A 74 -11.99 13.21 5.66
C ILE A 74 -11.98 13.17 7.18
N GLU A 75 -13.17 13.20 7.77
CA GLU A 75 -13.34 13.05 9.22
C GLU A 75 -13.27 11.57 9.57
N PHE A 76 -12.44 11.24 10.55
CA PHE A 76 -12.34 9.89 11.08
C PHE A 76 -13.39 9.75 12.18
N GLU A 77 -14.37 8.85 11.96
CA GLU A 77 -15.30 8.45 13.02
C GLU A 77 -14.53 7.72 14.14
N LYS A 78 -14.95 7.90 15.39
CA LYS A 78 -14.36 7.21 16.54
C LYS A 78 -14.54 5.69 16.40
N GLU A 79 -13.49 4.95 16.72
CA GLU A 79 -13.49 3.48 16.70
C GLU A 79 -14.59 2.92 17.61
N GLN A 80 -15.37 1.98 17.08
CA GLN A 80 -16.37 1.22 17.84
C GLN A 80 -15.87 -0.18 18.20
N PRO A 81 -16.31 -0.80 19.32
CA PRO A 81 -15.88 -2.15 19.71
C PRO A 81 -16.23 -3.23 18.65
N LYS A 82 -17.28 -3.00 17.85
CA LYS A 82 -17.65 -3.87 16.71
C LYS A 82 -16.59 -3.90 15.60
N GLU A 83 -15.66 -2.95 15.57
CA GLU A 83 -14.58 -2.89 14.59
C GLU A 83 -13.53 -4.00 14.78
N TRP A 84 -13.29 -4.46 16.01
CA TRP A 84 -12.35 -5.56 16.27
C TRP A 84 -12.83 -6.89 15.71
N ILE A 85 -14.14 -7.15 15.80
CA ILE A 85 -14.75 -8.35 15.20
C ILE A 85 -14.62 -8.29 13.68
N ALA A 86 -14.90 -7.12 13.08
CA ALA A 86 -14.74 -6.93 11.65
C ALA A 86 -13.29 -7.08 11.18
N LEU A 87 -12.33 -6.57 11.97
CA LEU A 87 -10.90 -6.73 11.70
C LEU A 87 -10.51 -8.21 11.70
N LEU A 88 -10.94 -8.97 12.71
CA LEU A 88 -10.67 -10.41 12.79
C LEU A 88 -11.25 -11.16 11.57
N ILE A 89 -12.50 -10.86 11.20
CA ILE A 89 -13.13 -11.44 10.00
C ILE A 89 -12.32 -11.08 8.74
N ALA A 90 -11.90 -9.82 8.59
CA ALA A 90 -11.09 -9.40 7.45
C ALA A 90 -9.74 -10.12 7.40
N ILE A 91 -9.06 -10.30 8.54
CA ILE A 91 -7.80 -11.06 8.62
C ILE A 91 -8.02 -12.51 8.18
N ILE A 92 -9.10 -13.15 8.62
CA ILE A 92 -9.43 -14.53 8.21
C ILE A 92 -9.65 -14.59 6.70
N LEU A 93 -10.49 -13.69 6.15
CA LEU A 93 -10.77 -13.65 4.71
C LEU A 93 -9.50 -13.39 3.89
N LEU A 94 -8.66 -12.45 4.30
CA LEU A 94 -7.40 -12.15 3.62
C LEU A 94 -6.40 -13.30 3.73
N SER A 95 -6.35 -13.97 4.87
CA SER A 95 -5.51 -15.16 5.06
C SER A 95 -5.93 -16.26 4.11
N LEU A 96 -7.22 -16.60 4.07
CA LEU A 96 -7.78 -17.60 3.15
C LEU A 96 -7.54 -17.22 1.68
N PHE A 97 -7.79 -15.97 1.31
CA PHE A 97 -7.53 -15.46 -0.03
C PHE A 97 -6.04 -15.58 -0.41
N SER A 98 -5.13 -15.28 0.52
CA SER A 98 -3.69 -15.35 0.26
C SER A 98 -3.18 -16.77 0.01
N LEU A 99 -3.89 -17.81 0.48
CA LEU A 99 -3.46 -19.21 0.29
C LEU A 99 -3.44 -19.63 -1.19
N ILE A 100 -4.11 -18.89 -2.08
CA ILE A 100 -4.02 -19.10 -3.53
C ILE A 100 -2.55 -19.00 -4.01
N PHE A 101 -1.72 -18.22 -3.33
CA PHE A 101 -0.31 -18.02 -3.66
C PHE A 101 0.63 -19.12 -3.13
N LEU A 102 0.11 -20.13 -2.44
CA LEU A 102 0.91 -21.33 -2.12
C LEU A 102 1.36 -22.05 -3.41
N GLY A 103 0.61 -21.94 -4.50
CA GLY A 103 0.95 -22.54 -5.79
C GLY A 103 2.19 -21.96 -6.49
N VAL A 104 2.71 -20.81 -6.02
CA VAL A 104 3.98 -20.22 -6.47
C VAL A 104 5.09 -20.38 -5.41
N ASN A 105 4.97 -21.39 -4.54
CA ASN A 105 5.95 -21.76 -3.51
C ASN A 105 6.25 -20.68 -2.45
N ILE A 106 5.36 -19.68 -2.28
CA ILE A 106 5.49 -18.69 -1.22
C ILE A 106 4.80 -19.22 0.03
N PRO A 107 5.48 -19.42 1.18
CA PRO A 107 4.87 -19.90 2.40
C PRO A 107 3.98 -18.84 3.07
N PHE A 108 2.87 -19.25 3.69
CA PHE A 108 2.10 -18.40 4.61
C PHE A 108 2.96 -18.08 5.85
N PRO A 109 2.97 -16.86 6.43
CA PRO A 109 2.17 -15.68 6.09
C PRO A 109 2.77 -14.76 5.00
N SER A 110 3.88 -15.11 4.36
CA SER A 110 4.48 -14.27 3.31
C SER A 110 3.60 -14.14 2.06
N THR A 111 2.68 -15.10 1.84
CA THR A 111 1.60 -14.99 0.84
C THR A 111 0.74 -13.75 1.01
N LEU A 112 0.57 -13.23 2.24
CA LEU A 112 -0.17 -11.99 2.48
C LEU A 112 0.53 -10.79 1.82
N ILE A 113 1.86 -10.72 1.92
CA ILE A 113 2.61 -9.62 1.27
C ILE A 113 2.44 -9.71 -0.24
N PHE A 114 2.60 -10.92 -0.79
CA PHE A 114 2.45 -11.14 -2.23
C PHE A 114 1.05 -10.75 -2.70
N GLY A 115 0.00 -11.23 -2.02
CA GLY A 115 -1.39 -10.89 -2.35
C GLY A 115 -1.69 -9.39 -2.24
N MET A 116 -1.14 -8.71 -1.21
CA MET A 116 -1.25 -7.27 -1.07
C MET A 116 -0.60 -6.53 -2.26
N LEU A 117 0.61 -6.93 -2.66
CA LEU A 117 1.30 -6.36 -3.81
C LEU A 117 0.55 -6.61 -5.12
N SER A 118 0.05 -7.83 -5.35
CA SER A 118 -0.70 -8.20 -6.56
C SER A 118 -1.99 -7.39 -6.70
N MET A 119 -2.75 -7.24 -5.61
CA MET A 119 -4.00 -6.47 -5.65
C MET A 119 -3.72 -4.97 -5.83
N ASN A 120 -2.71 -4.43 -5.15
CA ASN A 120 -2.30 -3.04 -5.38
C ASN A 120 -1.76 -2.84 -6.79
N PHE A 121 -1.12 -3.83 -7.41
CA PHE A 121 -0.67 -3.80 -8.80
C PHE A 121 -1.85 -3.71 -9.77
N MET A 122 -2.87 -4.57 -9.62
CA MET A 122 -4.08 -4.52 -10.45
C MET A 122 -4.75 -3.13 -10.38
N VAL A 123 -4.88 -2.59 -9.17
CA VAL A 123 -5.51 -1.28 -8.96
C VAL A 123 -4.60 -0.15 -9.46
N ALA A 124 -3.28 -0.28 -9.34
CA ALA A 124 -2.31 0.69 -9.85
C ALA A 124 -2.32 0.76 -11.39
N LEU A 125 -2.39 -0.38 -12.07
CA LEU A 125 -2.58 -0.47 -13.53
C LEU A 125 -3.85 0.29 -13.94
N TYR A 126 -4.97 0.02 -13.28
CA TYR A 126 -6.22 0.74 -13.51
C TYR A 126 -6.07 2.26 -13.25
N SER A 127 -5.32 2.64 -12.21
CA SER A 127 -5.09 4.03 -11.81
C SER A 127 -4.26 4.84 -12.82
N ILE A 128 -3.45 4.18 -13.66
CA ILE A 128 -2.72 4.87 -14.75
C ILE A 128 -3.71 5.62 -15.65
N ILE A 129 -4.87 5.05 -15.94
CA ILE A 129 -5.88 5.70 -16.78
C ILE A 129 -6.89 6.44 -15.89
N PHE A 130 -7.48 5.72 -14.94
CA PHE A 130 -8.65 6.16 -14.15
C PHE A 130 -8.30 6.57 -12.71
N HIS A 131 -7.23 7.33 -12.55
CA HIS A 131 -6.70 7.81 -11.28
C HIS A 131 -7.75 8.31 -10.27
N SER A 132 -8.65 9.22 -10.70
CA SER A 132 -9.68 9.78 -9.82
C SER A 132 -10.73 8.74 -9.40
N PHE A 133 -11.01 7.74 -10.23
CA PHE A 133 -11.96 6.69 -9.91
C PHE A 133 -11.39 5.72 -8.87
N ALA A 134 -10.13 5.31 -9.02
CA ALA A 134 -9.47 4.43 -8.04
C ALA A 134 -9.48 5.03 -6.63
N ILE A 135 -9.21 6.34 -6.53
CA ILE A 135 -9.27 7.08 -5.26
C ILE A 135 -10.70 7.10 -4.69
N ARG A 136 -11.71 7.37 -5.52
CA ARG A 136 -13.12 7.38 -5.08
C ARG A 136 -13.62 6.01 -4.65
N ILE A 137 -13.22 4.94 -5.33
CA ILE A 137 -13.59 3.56 -4.95
C ILE A 137 -13.04 3.24 -3.57
N TYR A 138 -11.76 3.55 -3.32
CA TYR A 138 -11.19 3.38 -1.99
C TYR A 138 -11.96 4.20 -0.94
N GLU A 139 -12.20 5.48 -1.21
CA GLU A 139 -12.89 6.36 -0.25
C GLU A 139 -14.33 5.90 0.04
N ALA A 140 -15.02 5.38 -0.96
CA ALA A 140 -16.37 4.84 -0.82
C ALA A 140 -16.44 3.53 -0.02
N ASN A 141 -15.34 2.78 0.11
CA ASN A 141 -15.31 1.56 0.91
C ASN A 141 -14.65 1.76 2.28
N PHE A 142 -13.68 2.67 2.39
CA PHE A 142 -12.94 2.91 3.63
C PHE A 142 -13.57 3.99 4.52
N TYR A 143 -14.16 5.04 3.93
CA TYR A 143 -14.72 6.19 4.66
C TYR A 143 -16.25 6.29 4.61
N ARG A 144 -16.92 5.29 4.03
CA ARG A 144 -18.37 5.17 4.15
C ARG A 144 -18.68 4.87 5.62
N GLY A 145 -19.48 5.72 6.26
CA GLY A 145 -19.76 5.61 7.70
C GLY A 145 -20.16 4.20 8.13
N ASN A 146 -19.76 3.82 9.34
CA ASN A 146 -19.76 2.43 9.83
C ASN A 146 -21.17 1.98 10.26
N LYS A 147 -22.10 1.84 9.31
CA LYS A 147 -23.50 1.50 9.60
C LYS A 147 -23.69 0.02 9.95
N SER A 148 -22.84 -0.87 9.44
CA SER A 148 -22.94 -2.32 9.64
C SER A 148 -21.59 -3.00 9.89
N LEU A 149 -21.62 -4.24 10.39
CA LEU A 149 -20.41 -5.08 10.53
C LEU A 149 -19.74 -5.30 9.17
N LEU A 150 -20.53 -5.51 8.13
CA LEU A 150 -20.05 -5.74 6.76
C LEU A 150 -19.32 -4.51 6.22
N ASP A 151 -19.83 -3.29 6.49
CA ASP A 151 -19.13 -2.05 6.12
C ASP A 151 -17.73 -1.99 6.76
N ASN A 152 -17.62 -2.36 8.04
CA ASN A 152 -16.32 -2.43 8.73
C ASN A 152 -15.40 -3.51 8.15
N VAL A 153 -15.93 -4.66 7.74
CA VAL A 153 -15.12 -5.71 7.07
C VAL A 153 -14.57 -5.17 5.74
N PHE A 154 -15.42 -4.54 4.92
CA PHE A 154 -14.98 -3.94 3.65
C PHE A 154 -13.99 -2.78 3.82
N LYS A 155 -14.10 -2.01 4.91
CA LYS A 155 -13.10 -1.00 5.30
C LYS A 155 -11.71 -1.64 5.44
N TYR A 156 -11.59 -2.73 6.21
CA TYR A 156 -10.31 -3.42 6.41
C TYR A 156 -9.82 -4.17 5.17
N LEU A 157 -10.71 -4.79 4.39
CA LEU A 157 -10.36 -5.38 3.09
C LEU A 157 -9.80 -4.31 2.14
N SER A 158 -10.45 -3.15 2.04
CA SER A 158 -10.01 -2.05 1.17
C SER A 158 -8.66 -1.49 1.62
N LEU A 159 -8.43 -1.38 2.93
CA LEU A 159 -7.14 -0.98 3.48
C LEU A 159 -6.01 -1.88 2.99
N TYR A 160 -6.20 -3.19 3.01
CA TYR A 160 -5.21 -4.16 2.55
C TYR A 160 -5.09 -4.17 1.01
N LEU A 161 -6.20 -4.36 0.31
CA LEU A 161 -6.21 -4.61 -1.15
C LEU A 161 -5.84 -3.37 -1.97
N MET A 162 -6.16 -2.18 -1.48
CA MET A 162 -6.06 -0.93 -2.23
C MET A 162 -5.30 0.18 -1.49
N GLY A 163 -4.99 0.02 -0.20
CA GLY A 163 -4.48 1.11 0.64
C GLY A 163 -3.15 1.70 0.18
N VAL A 164 -2.21 0.87 -0.29
CA VAL A 164 -0.92 1.35 -0.81
C VAL A 164 -1.15 2.17 -2.08
N ASN A 165 -1.92 1.64 -3.02
CA ASN A 165 -2.24 2.36 -4.24
C ASN A 165 -2.99 3.67 -3.92
N TYR A 166 -4.02 3.64 -3.07
CA TYR A 166 -4.72 4.84 -2.64
C TYR A 166 -3.76 5.90 -2.08
N PHE A 167 -2.85 5.49 -1.19
CA PHE A 167 -1.86 6.38 -0.61
C PHE A 167 -0.97 7.02 -1.68
N VAL A 168 -0.42 6.21 -2.59
CA VAL A 168 0.43 6.68 -3.70
C VAL A 168 -0.35 7.64 -4.60
N GLN A 169 -1.50 7.21 -5.13
CA GLN A 169 -2.30 8.02 -6.04
C GLN A 169 -2.71 9.36 -5.38
N LYS A 170 -3.01 9.36 -4.08
CA LYS A 170 -3.30 10.60 -3.34
C LYS A 170 -2.10 11.55 -3.26
N GLN A 171 -0.87 11.05 -3.22
CA GLN A 171 0.32 11.91 -3.37
C GLN A 171 0.47 12.40 -4.81
N LEU A 172 0.23 11.55 -5.81
CA LEU A 172 0.37 11.92 -7.22
C LEU A 172 -0.68 12.95 -7.67
N GLN A 173 -1.84 13.04 -7.01
CA GLN A 173 -2.83 14.12 -7.23
C GLN A 173 -2.26 15.53 -7.05
N LYS A 174 -1.14 15.66 -6.33
CA LYS A 174 -0.46 16.94 -6.09
C LYS A 174 0.36 17.41 -7.29
N LEU A 175 0.68 16.51 -8.22
CA LEU A 175 1.57 16.76 -9.36
C LEU A 175 0.77 17.16 -10.61
N PRO A 176 1.42 17.88 -11.56
CA PRO A 176 0.87 18.08 -12.90
C PRO A 176 0.54 16.75 -13.59
N LEU A 177 -0.42 16.77 -14.51
CA LEU A 177 -0.98 15.56 -15.14
C LEU A 177 0.10 14.64 -15.71
N LEU A 178 1.02 15.17 -16.52
CA LEU A 178 2.07 14.37 -17.17
C LEU A 178 2.99 13.67 -16.15
N ILE A 179 3.47 14.43 -15.15
CA ILE A 179 4.35 13.90 -14.10
C ILE A 179 3.62 12.86 -13.24
N ASN A 180 2.37 13.11 -12.88
CA ASN A 180 1.52 12.13 -12.17
C ASN A 180 1.48 10.79 -12.94
N LYS A 181 1.19 10.82 -14.24
CA LYS A 181 1.09 9.59 -15.06
C LYS A 181 2.43 8.86 -15.16
N LEU A 182 3.54 9.59 -15.35
CA LEU A 182 4.87 8.99 -15.37
C LEU A 182 5.21 8.30 -14.05
N VAL A 183 4.98 8.96 -12.91
CA VAL A 183 5.24 8.36 -11.59
C VAL A 183 4.28 7.19 -11.30
N ALA A 184 3.04 7.23 -11.80
CA ALA A 184 2.12 6.11 -11.69
C ALA A 184 2.59 4.87 -12.48
N ILE A 185 3.18 5.06 -13.66
CA ILE A 185 3.80 3.96 -14.43
C ILE A 185 5.02 3.41 -13.66
N ILE A 186 5.88 4.29 -13.14
CA ILE A 186 7.02 3.88 -12.30
C ILE A 186 6.53 3.08 -11.09
N PHE A 187 5.42 3.47 -10.46
CA PHE A 187 4.84 2.73 -9.34
C PHE A 187 4.37 1.32 -9.74
N VAL A 188 3.77 1.17 -10.92
CA VAL A 188 3.38 -0.16 -11.43
C VAL A 188 4.62 -1.03 -11.65
N LEU A 189 5.65 -0.51 -12.31
CA LEU A 189 6.90 -1.24 -12.52
C LEU A 189 7.57 -1.60 -11.19
N PHE A 190 7.54 -0.69 -10.22
CA PHE A 190 8.01 -0.94 -8.87
C PHE A 190 7.27 -2.09 -8.19
N LEU A 191 5.94 -2.15 -8.27
CA LEU A 191 5.17 -3.26 -7.69
C LEU A 191 5.49 -4.60 -8.36
N VAL A 192 5.63 -4.61 -9.68
CA VAL A 192 6.04 -5.81 -10.43
C VAL A 192 7.41 -6.29 -9.97
N TRP A 193 8.39 -5.38 -9.89
CA TRP A 193 9.73 -5.69 -9.40
C TRP A 193 9.71 -6.25 -7.98
N GLN A 194 8.94 -5.64 -7.08
CA GLN A 194 8.82 -6.13 -5.70
C GLN A 194 8.18 -7.53 -5.65
N MET A 195 7.17 -7.82 -6.47
CA MET A 195 6.59 -9.17 -6.56
C MET A 195 7.63 -10.21 -7.01
N PHE A 196 8.46 -9.91 -8.02
CA PHE A 196 9.55 -10.80 -8.43
C PHE A 196 10.54 -11.06 -7.30
N ILE A 197 10.90 -10.02 -6.54
CA ILE A 197 11.77 -10.21 -5.37
C ILE A 197 11.12 -11.15 -4.35
N VAL A 198 9.82 -11.01 -4.07
CA VAL A 198 9.13 -11.90 -3.12
C VAL A 198 9.20 -13.35 -3.57
N VAL A 199 9.00 -13.62 -4.86
CA VAL A 199 9.16 -14.98 -5.43
C VAL A 199 10.59 -15.46 -5.19
N ASN A 200 11.60 -14.66 -5.56
CA ASN A 200 13.02 -14.99 -5.39
C ASN A 200 13.50 -15.15 -3.93
N ILE A 201 12.67 -14.87 -2.92
CA ILE A 201 13.01 -15.23 -1.53
C ILE A 201 12.86 -16.75 -1.32
N PHE A 202 11.91 -17.37 -2.01
CA PHE A 202 11.45 -18.74 -1.77
C PHE A 202 11.63 -19.67 -2.98
N ASP A 203 11.75 -19.11 -4.19
CA ASP A 203 11.88 -19.85 -5.45
C ASP A 203 13.23 -20.55 -5.56
N GLN A 204 13.19 -21.85 -5.90
CA GLN A 204 14.32 -22.78 -5.93
C GLN A 204 15.09 -22.73 -7.24
#